data_AF-A0A661VS21-F1
#
_entry.id   AF-A0A661VS21-F1
#
_cell.length_a   1.000
_cell.length_b   1.000
_cell.length_c   1.000
_cell.angle_alpha   90.00
_cell.angle_beta   90.00
_cell.angle_gamma   90.00
#
_symmetry.space_group_name_H-M   'P 1'
#
loop_
_entity.id
_entity.type
_entity.pdbx_description
1 polymer ?
#
loop_
_entity_poly.entity_id
_entity_poly.type
_entity_poly.pdbx_seq_one_letter_code
_entity_poly.pdbx_strand_id
1 'polypeptide(L)' 'FPPGSTAQQFSVPILADDEDEAREDFYVRLSNAVNAAIADYDGVGYIYDRGATVIYLPLVMRD' A
#
# COMPACT_ATOMS: atom_id res chain seq x y z
N PHE A 1 7.54 -14.87 18.12
CA PHE A 1 7.28 -13.81 19.12
C PHE A 1 8.01 -14.16 20.40
N PRO A 2 8.91 -13.31 20.90
CA PRO A 2 9.46 -13.47 22.25
C PRO A 2 8.34 -13.52 23.29
N PRO A 3 8.52 -14.23 24.42
CA PRO A 3 7.55 -14.19 25.51
C PRO A 3 7.20 -12.76 25.90
N GLY A 4 5.90 -12.46 26.03
CA GLY A 4 5.39 -11.12 26.35
C GLY A 4 5.24 -10.16 25.15
N SER A 5 5.69 -10.52 23.94
CA SER A 5 5.45 -9.73 22.73
C SER A 5 4.15 -10.15 22.06
N THR A 6 3.29 -9.17 21.75
CA THR A 6 2.04 -9.37 21.01
C THR A 6 2.04 -8.74 19.61
N ALA A 7 3.11 -8.03 19.25
CA ALA A 7 3.24 -7.34 17.97
C ALA A 7 4.66 -7.49 17.39
N GLN A 8 4.73 -7.58 16.07
CA GLN A 8 5.95 -7.49 15.26
C GLN A 8 5.66 -6.57 14.07
N GLN A 9 6.69 -5.97 13.50
CA GLN A 9 6.58 -5.12 12.32
C GLN A 9 7.46 -5.68 11.20
N PHE A 10 7.00 -5.53 9.97
CA PHE A 10 7.77 -5.76 8.76
C PHE A 10 7.49 -4.62 7.79
N SER A 11 8.41 -4.38 6.86
CA SER A 11 8.28 -3.29 5.88
C SER A 11 8.10 -3.87 4.48
N VAL A 12 7.19 -3.27 3.72
CA VAL A 12 7.04 -3.49 2.28
C VAL A 12 7.49 -2.19 1.59
N PRO A 13 8.63 -2.17 0.89
CA PRO A 13 9.05 -0.99 0.15
C PRO A 13 8.13 -0.78 -1.06
N ILE A 14 7.77 0.47 -1.31
CA ILE A 14 7.06 0.88 -2.53
C ILE A 14 8.10 1.42 -3.51
N LEU A 15 8.08 0.92 -4.74
CA LEU A 15 8.87 1.47 -5.84
C LEU A 15 8.06 2.60 -6.47
N ALA A 16 8.68 3.75 -6.67
CA ALA A 16 8.03 4.91 -7.26
C ALA A 16 8.75 5.29 -8.55
N ASP A 17 7.98 5.76 -9.53
CA ASP A 17 8.45 6.33 -10.77
C ASP A 17 7.64 7.61 -11.12
N ASP A 18 7.74 8.08 -12.37
CA ASP A 18 7.17 9.35 -12.83
C ASP A 18 5.93 9.14 -13.72
N GLU A 19 5.40 7.92 -13.77
CA GLU A 19 4.29 7.53 -14.61
C GLU A 19 2.97 7.67 -13.85
N ASP A 20 1.96 8.28 -14.49
CA ASP A 20 0.61 8.31 -13.93
C ASP A 20 0.00 6.90 -14.00
N GLU A 21 -0.23 6.30 -12.83
CA GLU A 21 -0.72 4.92 -12.72
C GLU A 21 -2.10 4.84 -12.05
N ALA A 22 -2.85 3.79 -12.39
CA ALA A 22 -4.05 3.44 -11.64
C ALA A 22 -3.66 2.93 -10.24
N ARG A 23 -4.59 2.99 -9.28
CA ARG A 23 -4.38 2.36 -7.97
C ARG A 23 -4.05 0.88 -8.14
N GLU A 24 -3.02 0.43 -7.43
CA GLU A 24 -2.64 -0.97 -7.34
C GLU A 24 -2.93 -1.55 -5.95
N ASP A 25 -3.24 -2.84 -5.92
CA ASP A 25 -3.54 -3.57 -4.69
C ASP A 25 -2.43 -4.61 -4.45
N PHE A 26 -1.93 -4.72 -3.22
CA PHE A 26 -1.05 -5.82 -2.81
C PHE A 26 -1.64 -6.57 -1.62
N TYR A 27 -1.35 -7.87 -1.55
CA TYR A 27 -1.87 -8.76 -0.51
C TYR A 27 -0.73 -9.30 0.34
N VAL A 28 -0.94 -9.30 1.65
CA VAL A 28 -0.08 -9.97 2.62
C VAL A 28 -0.85 -11.13 3.21
N ARG A 29 -0.32 -12.36 3.07
CA ARG A 29 -0.90 -13.55 3.66
C ARG A 29 -0.02 -14.12 4.76
N LEU A 30 -0.54 -14.17 5.98
CA LEU A 30 0.09 -14.88 7.09
C LEU A 30 -0.05 -16.39 6.90
N SER A 31 1.02 -17.13 7.16
CA SER A 31 1.04 -18.60 7.05
C SER A 31 2.02 -19.21 8.04
N ASN A 32 1.99 -20.55 8.17
CA ASN A 32 2.94 -21.31 8.97
C ASN A 32 3.02 -20.87 10.45
N ALA A 33 1.88 -20.58 11.08
CA ALA A 33 1.85 -20.35 12.52
C ALA A 33 2.30 -21.59 13.29
N VAL A 34 3.07 -21.38 14.36
CA VAL A 34 3.58 -22.44 15.24
C VAL A 34 2.97 -22.26 16.63
N ASN A 35 2.29 -23.29 17.13
CA ASN A 35 1.61 -23.29 18.45
C ASN A 35 0.55 -22.17 18.61
N ALA A 36 -0.02 -21.70 17.50
CA ALA A 36 -1.06 -20.67 17.48
C ALA A 36 -1.99 -20.87 16.28
N ALA A 37 -3.20 -20.32 16.36
CA ALA A 37 -4.09 -20.19 15.22
C ALA A 37 -3.96 -18.78 14.61
N ILE A 38 -4.10 -18.69 13.28
CA ILE A 38 -4.21 -17.41 12.59
C ILE A 38 -5.70 -17.09 12.47
N ALA A 39 -6.17 -16.11 13.24
CA ALA A 39 -7.58 -15.71 13.21
C ALA A 39 -7.91 -14.81 12.01
N ASP A 40 -6.95 -13.98 11.61
CA ASP A 40 -7.02 -13.11 10.44
C ASP A 40 -5.69 -13.23 9.68
N TYR A 41 -5.76 -13.74 8.44
CA TYR A 41 -4.58 -14.11 7.67
C TYR A 41 -4.38 -13.25 6.43
N ASP A 42 -5.35 -12.41 6.04
CA ASP A 42 -5.31 -11.62 4.82
C ASP A 42 -5.27 -10.12 5.14
N GLY A 43 -4.15 -9.48 4.78
CA GLY A 43 -4.03 -8.04 4.74
C GLY A 43 -4.06 -7.54 3.30
N VAL A 44 -4.76 -6.44 3.05
CA VAL A 44 -4.76 -5.73 1.76
C VAL A 44 -4.11 -4.37 1.97
N GLY A 45 -3.14 -4.05 1.11
CA GLY A 45 -2.53 -2.74 1.00
C GLY A 45 -2.81 -2.12 -0.36
N TYR A 46 -2.80 -0.79 -0.40
CA TYR A 46 -3.11 -0.01 -1.59
C TYR A 46 -1.96 0.93 -1.91
N ILE A 47 -1.55 0.95 -3.16
CA ILE A 47 -0.59 1.90 -3.70
C ILE A 47 -1.40 2.93 -4.48
N TYR A 48 -1.34 4.16 -3.99
CA TYR A 48 -1.90 5.31 -4.68
C TYR A 48 -0.75 6.06 -5.33
N ASP A 49 -0.91 6.38 -6.60
CA ASP A 49 -0.03 7.32 -7.26
C ASP A 49 -0.05 8.68 -6.52
N ARG A 50 1.07 9.41 -6.58
CA ARG A 50 1.15 10.77 -6.03
C ARG A 50 0.24 11.64 -6.87
N GLY A 51 -1.00 11.83 -6.38
CA GLY A 51 -2.09 12.52 -7.07
C GLY A 51 -1.61 13.44 -8.18
N ALA A 52 -1.79 13.00 -9.43
CA ALA A 52 -1.45 13.72 -10.64
C ALA A 52 -1.62 15.21 -10.40
N THR A 53 -0.55 15.98 -10.55
CA THR A 53 -0.67 17.44 -10.48
C THR A 53 -1.56 17.85 -11.64
N VAL A 54 -2.85 18.04 -11.37
CA VAL A 54 -3.77 18.64 -12.34
C VAL A 54 -3.37 20.11 -12.45
N ILE A 55 -2.42 20.40 -13.34
CA ILE A 55 -2.12 21.76 -13.75
C ILE A 55 -3.29 22.20 -14.64
N TYR A 56 -4.30 22.84 -14.05
CA TYR A 56 -5.20 23.68 -14.83
C TYR A 56 -4.38 24.88 -15.33
N LEU A 57 -3.71 24.73 -16.49
CA LEU A 57 -3.42 25.91 -17.30
C LEU A 57 -4.80 26.49 -17.63
N PRO A 58 -5.13 27.74 -17.26
CA PRO A 58 -6.30 28.35 -17.86
C PRO A 58 -6.02 28.40 -19.36
N LEU A 59 -6.65 27.49 -20.09
CA LEU A 59 -6.92 27.61 -21.50
C LEU A 59 -7.37 29.07 -21.69
N VAL A 60 -6.56 29.83 -22.42
CA VAL A 60 -6.93 31.15 -22.91
C VAL A 60 -8.22 30.96 -23.68
N MET A 61 -9.35 31.24 -23.02
CA MET A 61 -10.61 31.49 -23.70
C MET A 61 -10.42 32.87 -24.31
N ARG A 62 -10.12 32.85 -25.61
CA ARG A 62 -10.02 34.05 -26.43
C ARG A 62 -11.41 34.62 -26.64
N ASP A 63 -11.60 35.79 -26.03
CA ASP A 63 -12.31 36.92 -26.61
C ASP A 63 -11.80 38.22 -25.99
#